data_AF-A0A0B6YZD3-F1
#
_entry.id   AF-A0A0B6YZD3-F1
#
_cell.length_a   1.000
_cell.length_b   1.000
_cell.length_c   1.000
_cell.angle_alpha   90.00
_cell.angle_beta   90.00
_cell.angle_gamma   90.00
#
_symmetry.space_group_name_H-M   'P 1'
#
loop_
_entity.id
_entity.type
_entity.pdbx_description
1 polymer ?
#
loop_
_entity_poly.entity_id
_entity_poly.type
_entity_poly.pdbx_seq_one_letter_code
_entity_poly.pdbx_strand_id
1 'polypeptide(L)'
;DNDTIGTLVTVTFLPNLYGKLYNAKLVIKTDNAQWSYSIKGVLPEYQPPRGVSAHPIAGPHPPVKLLSTKKNYIRDNMKLVATAVSSPIKGSHLVPITKVYN
;
A
#
# COMPACT_ATOMS: atom_id res chain seq x y z
N ASP A 1 0.86 -41.39 29.44
CA ASP A 1 -0.47 -40.98 29.96
C ASP A 1 -0.34 -39.61 30.59
N ASN A 2 -0.56 -38.56 29.80
CA ASN A 2 -0.43 -37.18 30.27
C ASN A 2 -1.83 -36.57 30.37
N ASP A 3 -2.63 -37.10 31.30
CA ASP A 3 -3.96 -36.57 31.60
C ASP A 3 -3.80 -35.40 32.57
N THR A 4 -3.41 -34.24 32.03
CA THR A 4 -3.34 -33.01 32.82
C THR A 4 -4.77 -32.50 32.99
N ILE A 5 -5.35 -32.71 34.16
CA ILE A 5 -6.70 -32.23 34.53
C ILE A 5 -6.70 -30.70 34.46
N GLY A 6 -7.23 -30.17 33.36
CA GLY A 6 -7.28 -28.74 33.08
C GLY A 6 -8.38 -28.41 32.09
N THR A 7 -8.73 -27.13 31.97
CA THR A 7 -9.71 -26.65 30.99
C THR A 7 -8.99 -26.13 29.74
N LEU A 8 -9.24 -26.75 28.59
CA LEU A 8 -8.71 -26.29 27.31
C LEU A 8 -9.48 -25.04 26.85
N VAL A 9 -8.78 -23.94 26.64
CA VAL A 9 -9.34 -22.70 26.08
C VAL A 9 -8.67 -22.42 24.74
N THR A 10 -9.44 -22.50 23.66
CA THR A 10 -8.98 -22.20 22.30
C THR A 10 -9.38 -20.79 21.91
N VAL A 11 -8.41 -19.99 21.45
CA VAL A 11 -8.63 -18.61 20.99
C VAL A 11 -8.33 -18.53 19.50
N THR A 12 -9.34 -18.22 18.70
CA THR A 12 -9.22 -17.97 17.26
C THR A 12 -9.59 -16.53 16.94
N PHE A 13 -8.95 -15.95 15.93
CA PHE A 13 -9.25 -14.59 15.48
C PHE A 13 -9.05 -14.46 13.97
N LEU A 14 -9.81 -13.57 13.33
CA LEU A 14 -9.66 -13.22 11.92
C LEU A 14 -8.95 -11.86 11.80
N PRO A 15 -7.75 -11.79 11.22
CA PRO A 15 -7.07 -10.51 10.99
C PRO A 15 -7.74 -9.71 9.86
N ASN A 16 -8.04 -8.43 10.09
CA ASN A 16 -8.54 -7.51 9.05
C ASN A 16 -7.42 -6.89 8.20
N LEU A 17 -6.18 -6.91 8.68
CA LEU A 17 -5.04 -6.27 8.02
C LEU A 17 -3.88 -7.26 7.94
N TYR A 18 -3.36 -7.43 6.72
CA TYR A 18 -2.15 -8.21 6.49
C TYR A 18 -0.93 -7.52 7.12
N GLY A 19 0.00 -8.30 7.68
CA GLY A 19 1.25 -7.81 8.25
C GLY A 19 1.13 -7.04 9.57
N LYS A 20 -0.09 -6.85 10.10
CA LYS A 20 -0.29 -6.23 11.40
C LYS A 20 -0.15 -7.28 12.51
N LEU A 21 0.70 -7.01 13.50
CA LEU A 21 0.75 -7.81 14.73
C LEU A 21 -0.46 -7.49 15.61
N TYR A 22 -1.15 -8.53 16.07
CA TYR A 22 -2.29 -8.43 16.95
C TYR A 22 -1.91 -8.91 18.35
N ASN A 23 -2.14 -8.07 19.36
CA ASN A 23 -1.97 -8.43 20.76
C ASN A 23 -3.32 -8.38 21.44
N ALA A 24 -3.62 -9.38 22.26
CA ALA A 24 -4.85 -9.48 23.03
C ALA A 24 -4.53 -9.85 24.48
N LYS A 25 -5.45 -9.52 25.39
CA LYS A 25 -5.37 -9.90 26.81
C LYS A 25 -6.57 -10.80 27.11
N LEU A 26 -6.31 -12.04 27.51
CA LEU A 26 -7.34 -12.94 28.03
C LEU A 26 -7.39 -12.79 29.55
N VAL A 27 -8.55 -12.42 30.08
CA VAL A 27 -8.80 -12.32 31.52
C VAL A 27 -9.80 -13.40 31.90
N ILE A 28 -9.39 -14.30 32.78
CA ILE A 28 -10.26 -15.30 33.39
C ILE A 28 -10.54 -14.81 34.80
N LYS A 29 -11.81 -14.53 35.11
CA LYS A 29 -12.25 -14.01 36.42
C LYS A 29 -13.21 -14.99 37.06
N THR A 30 -12.93 -15.33 38.30
CA THR A 30 -13.78 -16.13 39.20
C THR A 30 -14.06 -15.30 40.44
N ASP A 31 -14.98 -15.74 41.31
CA ASP A 31 -15.39 -14.98 42.50
C ASP A 31 -14.23 -14.67 43.45
N ASN A 32 -13.21 -15.52 43.48
CA ASN A 32 -12.06 -15.43 44.38
C ASN A 32 -10.73 -15.08 43.68
N ALA A 33 -10.68 -15.10 42.34
CA ALA A 33 -9.42 -15.04 41.61
C ALA A 33 -9.56 -14.37 40.24
N GLN A 34 -8.44 -13.82 39.76
CA GLN A 34 -8.33 -13.30 38.40
C GLN A 34 -6.98 -13.67 37.81
N TRP A 35 -7.00 -14.35 36.66
CA TRP A 35 -5.81 -14.63 35.87
C TRP A 35 -5.81 -13.78 34.60
N SER A 36 -4.64 -13.25 34.25
CA SER A 36 -4.45 -12.43 33.06
C SER A 36 -3.35 -13.02 32.20
N TYR A 37 -3.68 -13.31 30.95
CA TYR A 37 -2.77 -13.88 29.98
C TYR A 37 -2.56 -12.91 28.81
N SER A 38 -1.30 -12.72 28.43
CA SER A 38 -0.94 -11.96 27.23
C SER A 38 -0.91 -12.89 26.03
N ILE A 39 -1.78 -12.66 25.06
CA ILE A 39 -1.87 -13.43 23.82
C ILE A 39 -1.23 -12.60 22.71
N LYS A 40 -0.15 -13.13 22.14
CA LYS A 40 0.51 -12.55 20.96
C LYS A 40 0.06 -13.32 19.73
N GLY A 41 -0.52 -12.63 18.77
CA GLY A 41 -0.82 -13.18 17.45
C GLY A 41 0.48 -13.44 16.70
N VAL A 42 0.65 -14.66 16.20
CA VAL A 42 1.74 -15.02 15.29
C VAL A 42 1.27 -14.73 13.87
N LEU A 43 2.12 -14.13 13.05
CA LEU A 43 1.82 -13.97 11.64
C LEU A 43 1.67 -15.36 11.00
N PRO A 44 0.65 -15.58 10.15
CA PRO A 44 0.54 -16.85 9.44
C PRO A 44 1.81 -17.08 8.62
N GLU A 45 2.29 -18.32 8.60
CA GLU A 45 3.38 -18.71 7.71
C GLU A 45 2.91 -18.52 6.26
N TYR A 46 3.64 -17.67 5.52
CA TYR A 46 3.30 -17.41 4.13
C TYR A 46 3.54 -18.66 3.29
N GLN A 47 2.48 -19.18 2.68
CA GLN A 47 2.58 -20.21 1.65
C GLN A 47 2.33 -19.57 0.28
N PRO A 48 3.33 -19.52 -0.61
CA PRO A 48 3.12 -18.99 -1.94
C PRO A 48 2.04 -19.81 -2.66
N PRO A 49 1.13 -19.16 -3.41
CA PRO A 49 0.14 -19.87 -4.19
C PRO A 49 0.84 -20.79 -5.19
N ARG A 50 0.49 -22.08 -5.15
CA ARG A 50 0.98 -23.07 -6.11
C ARG A 50 0.08 -23.02 -7.34
N GLY A 51 0.37 -22.10 -8.24
CA GLY A 51 -0.33 -21.95 -9.51
C GLY A 51 0.65 -21.75 -10.64
N VAL A 52 0.39 -22.40 -11.77
CA VAL A 52 1.05 -22.04 -13.02
C VAL A 52 0.29 -20.85 -13.56
N SER A 53 0.96 -19.73 -13.84
CA SER A 53 0.30 -18.63 -14.54
C SER A 53 -0.20 -19.18 -15.88
N ALA A 54 -1.37 -18.72 -16.34
CA ALA A 54 -1.71 -18.90 -17.75
C ALA A 54 -0.51 -18.43 -18.58
N HIS A 55 -0.16 -19.19 -19.62
CA HIS A 55 0.85 -18.73 -20.56
C HIS A 55 0.49 -17.30 -20.94
N PRO A 56 1.43 -16.33 -20.85
CA PRO A 56 1.20 -15.01 -21.39
C PRO A 56 0.58 -15.21 -22.76
N ILE A 57 -0.46 -14.47 -23.11
CA ILE A 57 -0.95 -14.45 -24.49
C ILE A 57 0.21 -13.88 -25.30
N ALA A 58 1.10 -14.77 -25.73
CA ALA A 58 2.14 -14.54 -26.71
C ALA A 58 1.44 -14.53 -28.08
N GLY A 59 0.37 -13.74 -28.18
CA GLY A 59 0.00 -13.16 -29.45
C GLY A 59 1.06 -12.10 -29.79
N PRO A 60 1.20 -11.72 -31.06
CA PRO A 60 2.02 -10.57 -31.40
C PRO A 60 1.41 -9.38 -30.65
N HIS A 61 2.05 -8.93 -29.57
CA HIS A 61 1.74 -7.63 -29.00
C HIS A 61 1.81 -6.67 -30.18
N PRO A 62 0.79 -5.82 -30.43
CA PRO A 62 0.89 -4.84 -31.49
C PRO A 62 2.23 -4.14 -31.30
N PRO A 63 3.11 -4.13 -32.33
CA PRO A 63 4.43 -3.55 -32.18
C PRO A 63 4.22 -2.18 -31.56
N VAL A 64 4.87 -1.93 -30.42
CA VAL A 64 4.86 -0.62 -29.79
C VAL A 64 5.15 0.33 -30.93
N LYS A 65 4.15 1.13 -31.35
CA LYS A 65 4.37 2.12 -32.39
C LYS A 65 5.55 2.92 -31.87
N LEU A 66 6.70 2.81 -32.50
CA LEU A 66 7.89 3.61 -32.24
C LEU A 66 7.63 5.04 -32.71
N LEU A 67 6.48 5.60 -32.32
CA LEU A 67 5.95 6.87 -32.72
C LEU A 67 5.67 7.66 -31.46
N SER A 68 6.75 7.97 -30.76
CA SER A 68 6.89 9.34 -30.32
C SER A 68 8.32 9.74 -30.63
N THR A 69 8.48 10.63 -31.61
CA THR A 69 9.71 11.42 -31.77
C THR A 69 10.20 11.86 -30.40
N LYS A 70 11.52 11.81 -30.15
CA LYS A 70 12.11 12.27 -28.89
C LYS A 70 11.55 13.66 -28.56
N LYS A 71 10.73 13.75 -27.52
CA LYS A 71 10.12 15.01 -27.09
C LYS A 71 11.16 15.79 -26.30
N ASN A 72 11.44 17.02 -26.74
CA ASN A 72 12.36 17.89 -26.03
C ASN A 72 11.58 18.71 -24.98
N TYR A 73 11.52 18.17 -23.77
CA TYR A 73 10.81 18.81 -22.66
C TYR A 73 11.39 20.19 -22.30
N ILE A 74 12.68 20.46 -22.51
CA ILE A 74 13.27 21.77 -22.24
C ILE A 74 12.72 22.83 -23.19
N ARG A 75 12.62 22.50 -24.49
CA ARG A 75 12.00 23.39 -25.48
C ARG A 75 10.53 23.65 -25.18
N ASP A 76 9.80 22.63 -24.76
CA ASP A 76 8.39 22.78 -24.41
C ASP A 76 8.23 23.61 -23.12
N ASN A 77 9.09 23.40 -22.14
CA ASN A 77 9.10 24.15 -20.88
C ASN A 77 9.41 25.64 -21.10
N MET A 78 10.30 25.98 -22.04
CA MET A 78 10.61 27.38 -22.38
C MET A 78 9.41 28.13 -22.99
N LYS A 79 8.41 27.42 -23.52
CA LYS A 79 7.18 28.02 -24.07
C LYS A 79 6.06 28.15 -23.05
N LEU A 80 6.26 27.66 -21.82
CA LEU A 80 5.24 27.74 -20.79
C LEU A 80 5.03 29.20 -20.40
N VAL A 81 3.79 29.67 -20.53
CA VAL A 81 3.42 31.03 -20.12
C VAL A 81 3.10 31.08 -18.63
N ALA A 82 2.60 29.98 -18.07
CA ALA A 82 2.14 29.91 -16.68
C ALA A 82 2.57 28.60 -15.99
N THR A 83 2.69 28.65 -14.67
CA THR A 83 3.12 27.49 -13.86
C THR A 83 2.00 26.46 -13.65
N ALA A 84 2.35 25.17 -13.61
CA ALA A 84 1.41 24.06 -13.46
C ALA A 84 0.74 24.01 -12.07
N VAL A 85 -0.35 23.24 -11.96
CA VAL A 85 -1.16 23.07 -10.74
C VAL A 85 -0.47 22.34 -9.59
N SER A 86 0.70 21.76 -9.85
CA SER A 86 1.56 21.13 -8.84
C SER A 86 2.69 22.05 -8.33
N SER A 87 2.81 23.27 -8.86
CA SER A 87 3.82 24.23 -8.41
C SER A 87 3.31 25.13 -7.26
N PRO A 88 4.22 25.67 -6.42
CA PRO A 88 3.85 26.61 -5.35
C PRO A 88 3.20 27.90 -5.87
N ILE A 89 3.59 28.34 -7.06
CA ILE A 89 3.10 29.55 -7.75
C ILE A 89 2.16 29.18 -8.91
N LYS A 90 1.15 28.37 -8.59
CA LYS A 90 0.16 27.85 -9.56
C LYS A 90 -0.44 28.96 -10.41
N GLY A 91 -0.38 28.80 -11.74
CA GLY A 91 -1.01 29.72 -12.69
C GLY A 91 -0.34 31.09 -12.82
N SER A 92 0.75 31.36 -12.10
CA SER A 92 1.50 32.62 -12.25
C SER A 92 2.25 32.66 -13.57
N HIS A 93 2.37 33.85 -14.16
CA HIS A 93 3.19 34.05 -15.35
C HIS A 93 4.69 33.84 -15.04
N LEU A 94 5.42 33.14 -15.91
CA LEU A 94 6.87 32.93 -15.75
C LEU A 94 7.69 34.19 -16.10
N VAL A 95 7.12 35.08 -16.92
CA VAL A 95 7.71 36.35 -17.31
C VAL A 95 6.89 37.52 -16.72
N PRO A 96 7.53 38.60 -16.25
CA PRO A 96 6.81 39.78 -15.80
C PRO A 96 5.95 40.35 -16.95
N ILE A 97 4.67 40.63 -16.67
CA ILE A 97 3.83 41.38 -17.61
C ILE A 97 4.38 42.82 -17.65
N THR A 98 5.10 43.16 -18.71
CA THR A 98 5.44 44.56 -18.96
C THR A 98 4.16 45.27 -19.40
N LYS A 99 3.63 46.14 -18.53
CA LYS A 99 2.62 47.10 -18.95
C LYS A 99 3.31 48.11 -19.88
N VAL A 100 3.11 47.97 -21.18
CA VAL A 100 3.39 49.05 -22.12
C VAL A 100 2.38 50.15 -21.81
N TYR A 101 2.82 51.22 -21.15
CA TYR A 101 2.05 52.45 -21.05
C TYR A 101 2.25 53.20 -22.38
N ASN A 102 1.16 53.36 -23.13
CA ASN A 102 1.10 54.29 -24.26
C ASN A 102 0.99 55.72 -23.76
#